data_AF-A0A136PCR4-F1
#
_entry.id   AF-A0A136PCR4-F1
#
_cell.length_a   1.000
_cell.length_b   1.000
_cell.length_c   1.000
_cell.angle_alpha   90.00
_cell.angle_beta   90.00
_cell.angle_gamma   90.00
#
_symmetry.space_group_name_H-M   'P 1'
#
loop_
_entity.id
_entity.type
_entity.pdbx_description
1 polymer ?
#
loop_
_entity_poly.entity_id
_entity_poly.type
_entity_poly.pdbx_seq_one_letter_code
_entity_poly.pdbx_strand_id
1 'polypeptide(L)'
;MQIKCTQCGADVTVQQDETFIECPFCASALFLDKRKVVFHYLIHSNFKPNEAEGNLKRWMSGNHTVKDLDKKAQIVKSEFYYFPVWYFKTKDGSGDKIYLQPAASTSVSEIKKLQIPAGALKFYDKNVHNDHEIVKPDVLYDSAQSWLQGSGVNLDTVSEAALVHIPFYQFHYNFGGQSYTALVEASSGQVYSNIYPAKSEAPFRILFGLSIAAFVITSVICYVLGFVLNDSMEEALLTAEFFKIFAYGLVSVPLIVMAYFIAKKV
;
A
#
# COMPACT_ATOMS: atom_id res chain seq x y z
N MET A 1 18.48 3.19 -23.95
CA MET A 1 19.72 3.91 -23.54
C MET A 1 20.78 3.76 -24.63
N GLN A 2 21.89 4.51 -24.60
CA GLN A 2 23.02 4.31 -25.53
C GLN A 2 24.21 3.69 -24.79
N ILE A 3 24.85 2.69 -25.41
CA ILE A 3 26.11 2.09 -24.94
C ILE A 3 27.16 2.17 -26.03
N LYS A 4 28.45 2.19 -25.67
CA LYS A 4 29.54 2.10 -26.65
C LYS A 4 29.82 0.66 -27.04
N CYS A 5 29.88 0.40 -28.34
CA CYS A 5 30.35 -0.89 -28.86
C CYS A 5 31.82 -1.12 -28.50
N THR A 6 32.14 -2.28 -27.92
CA THR A 6 33.53 -2.62 -27.53
C THR A 6 34.45 -2.92 -28.71
N GLN A 7 33.90 -3.16 -29.90
CA GLN A 7 34.67 -3.44 -31.12
C GLN A 7 34.98 -2.18 -31.94
N CYS A 8 33.97 -1.34 -32.22
CA CYS A 8 34.15 -0.16 -33.09
C CYS A 8 33.97 1.20 -32.38
N GLY A 9 33.55 1.22 -31.11
CA GLY A 9 33.36 2.46 -30.34
C GLY A 9 32.08 3.26 -30.66
N ALA A 10 31.26 2.81 -31.63
CA ALA A 10 30.02 3.47 -31.99
C ALA A 10 28.97 3.42 -30.87
N ASP A 11 28.10 4.42 -30.83
CA ASP A 11 26.97 4.47 -29.89
C ASP A 11 25.83 3.59 -30.41
N VAL A 12 25.50 2.56 -29.63
CA VAL A 12 24.46 1.56 -29.95
C VAL A 12 23.28 1.78 -29.02
N THR A 13 22.09 1.93 -29.60
CA THR A 13 20.84 2.05 -28.85
C THR A 13 20.39 0.68 -28.37
N VAL A 14 20.17 0.56 -27.06
CA VAL A 14 19.67 -0.66 -26.41
C VAL A 14 18.19 -0.50 -26.12
N GLN A 15 17.38 -1.47 -26.56
CA GLN A 15 15.96 -1.56 -26.19
C GLN A 15 15.77 -2.25 -24.85
N GLN A 16 14.57 -2.08 -24.28
CA GLN A 16 14.23 -2.75 -23.04
C GLN A 16 14.17 -4.26 -23.29
N ASP A 17 14.69 -5.02 -22.34
CA ASP A 17 14.74 -6.47 -22.35
C ASP A 17 15.74 -7.18 -23.28
N GLU A 18 16.41 -6.46 -24.20
CA GLU A 18 17.47 -7.02 -25.03
C GLU A 18 18.71 -7.43 -24.20
N THR A 19 19.20 -8.63 -24.45
CA THR A 19 20.43 -9.18 -23.82
C THR A 19 21.56 -9.33 -24.83
N PHE A 20 21.21 -9.62 -26.08
CA PHE A 20 22.11 -9.61 -27.22
C PHE A 20 21.71 -8.46 -28.13
N ILE A 21 22.67 -7.59 -28.45
CA ILE A 21 22.47 -6.43 -29.29
C ILE A 21 23.44 -6.54 -30.45
N GLU A 22 22.93 -6.50 -31.67
CA GLU A 22 23.79 -6.43 -32.85
C GLU A 22 24.16 -4.97 -33.12
N CYS A 23 25.47 -4.68 -33.22
CA CYS A 23 25.92 -3.34 -33.54
C CYS A 23 25.60 -3.00 -35.00
N PRO A 24 24.79 -1.97 -35.29
CA PRO A 24 24.41 -1.63 -36.66
C PRO A 24 25.56 -1.08 -37.51
N PHE A 25 26.72 -0.80 -36.89
CA PHE A 25 27.88 -0.22 -37.56
C PHE A 25 28.94 -1.24 -37.97
N CYS A 26 29.19 -2.27 -37.16
CA CYS A 26 30.23 -3.27 -37.42
C CYS A 26 29.74 -4.73 -37.36
N ALA A 27 28.43 -4.94 -37.20
CA ALA A 27 27.78 -6.25 -37.09
C ALA A 27 28.32 -7.14 -35.94
N SER A 28 29.05 -6.56 -34.97
CA SER A 28 29.47 -7.30 -33.79
C SER A 28 28.27 -7.56 -32.86
N ALA A 29 28.19 -8.77 -32.32
CA ALA A 29 27.23 -9.13 -31.29
C ALA A 29 27.75 -8.69 -29.91
N LEU A 30 27.00 -7.82 -29.24
CA LEU A 30 27.28 -7.35 -27.88
C LEU A 30 26.37 -8.09 -26.91
N PHE A 31 26.95 -8.65 -25.85
CA PHE A 31 26.20 -9.27 -24.75
C PHE A 31 26.16 -8.32 -23.55
N LEU A 32 24.95 -8.02 -23.07
CA LEU A 32 24.73 -7.16 -21.90
C LEU A 32 24.36 -8.02 -20.68
N ASP A 33 25.30 -8.15 -19.74
CA ASP A 33 25.02 -8.81 -18.45
C ASP A 33 24.26 -7.85 -17.53
N LYS A 34 22.93 -7.98 -17.50
CA LYS A 34 22.01 -7.16 -16.69
C LYS A 34 22.31 -7.19 -15.18
N ARG A 35 23.06 -8.18 -14.71
CA ARG A 35 23.49 -8.28 -13.30
C ARG A 35 24.62 -7.32 -12.94
N LYS A 36 25.35 -6.81 -13.94
CA LYS A 36 26.52 -5.92 -13.77
C LYS A 36 26.23 -4.49 -14.19
N VAL A 37 25.00 -4.20 -14.60
CA VAL A 37 24.58 -2.90 -15.11
C VAL A 37 23.38 -2.44 -14.30
N VAL A 38 23.39 -1.15 -13.96
CA VAL A 38 22.26 -0.48 -13.33
C VAL A 38 21.53 0.31 -14.41
N PHE A 39 20.28 -0.04 -14.67
CA PHE A 39 19.46 0.69 -15.62
C PHE A 39 18.90 1.97 -14.99
N HIS A 40 18.56 2.95 -15.83
CA HIS A 40 17.92 4.19 -15.39
C HIS A 40 16.57 4.33 -16.10
N TYR A 41 15.50 4.18 -15.32
CA TYR A 41 14.13 4.19 -15.81
C TYR A 41 13.30 5.31 -15.18
N LEU A 42 12.20 5.62 -15.84
CA LEU A 42 11.15 6.51 -15.38
C LEU A 42 9.78 5.91 -15.76
N ILE A 43 8.80 6.09 -14.89
CA ILE A 43 7.41 5.73 -15.14
C ILE A 43 6.65 6.97 -15.58
N HIS A 44 5.87 6.88 -16.65
CA HIS A 44 5.09 8.03 -17.13
C HIS A 44 3.94 8.38 -16.18
N SER A 45 3.69 9.67 -15.97
CA SER A 45 2.49 10.14 -15.28
C SER A 45 1.27 10.03 -16.19
N ASN A 46 0.27 9.26 -15.79
CA ASN A 46 -1.01 9.11 -16.50
C ASN A 46 -2.07 10.11 -16.00
N PHE A 47 -1.89 10.69 -14.81
CA PHE A 47 -2.87 11.57 -14.18
C PHE A 47 -2.41 13.03 -14.16
N LYS A 48 -3.37 13.93 -14.38
CA LYS A 48 -3.25 15.37 -14.11
C LYS A 48 -3.51 15.68 -12.63
N PRO A 49 -3.17 16.89 -12.13
CA PRO A 49 -3.36 17.25 -10.73
C PRO A 49 -4.79 17.00 -10.20
N ASN A 50 -5.81 17.38 -10.98
CA ASN A 50 -7.22 17.19 -10.60
C ASN A 50 -7.63 15.72 -10.54
N GLU A 51 -7.06 14.87 -11.39
CA GLU A 51 -7.36 13.43 -11.41
C GLU A 51 -6.68 12.73 -10.23
N ALA A 52 -5.45 13.14 -9.88
CA ALA A 52 -4.76 12.69 -8.69
C ALA A 52 -5.50 13.10 -7.41
N GLU A 53 -6.04 14.32 -7.35
CA GLU A 53 -6.92 14.74 -6.25
C GLU A 53 -8.19 13.87 -6.17
N GLY A 54 -8.77 13.52 -7.32
CA GLY A 54 -9.90 12.59 -7.39
C GLY A 54 -9.57 11.21 -6.83
N ASN A 55 -8.38 10.67 -7.14
CA ASN A 55 -7.88 9.42 -6.58
C ASN A 55 -7.67 9.51 -5.06
N LEU A 56 -7.12 10.62 -4.57
CA LEU A 56 -7.00 10.89 -3.13
C LEU A 56 -8.37 10.90 -2.46
N LYS A 57 -9.35 11.63 -3.00
CA LYS A 57 -10.72 11.69 -2.46
C LYS A 57 -11.40 10.33 -2.44
N ARG A 58 -11.21 9.51 -3.48
CA ARG A 58 -11.71 8.13 -3.51
C ARG A 58 -11.09 7.26 -2.43
N TRP A 59 -9.79 7.42 -2.17
CA TRP A 59 -9.12 6.71 -1.08
C TRP A 59 -9.62 7.21 0.29
N MET A 60 -9.84 8.51 0.45
CA MET A 60 -10.38 9.13 1.68
C MET A 60 -11.82 8.69 1.97
N SER A 61 -12.61 8.33 0.96
CA SER A 61 -13.96 7.76 1.15
C SER A 61 -13.95 6.24 1.36
N GLY A 62 -12.76 5.61 1.42
CA GLY A 62 -12.59 4.20 1.67
C GLY A 62 -12.97 3.75 3.09
N ASN A 63 -12.95 2.45 3.33
CA ASN A 63 -13.39 1.85 4.60
C ASN A 63 -12.36 1.96 5.74
N HIS A 64 -11.09 2.21 5.41
CA HIS A 64 -9.99 2.31 6.35
C HIS A 64 -9.86 3.71 6.97
N THR A 65 -10.42 4.73 6.33
CA THR A 65 -10.43 6.12 6.79
C THR A 65 -11.70 6.45 7.59
N VAL A 66 -11.63 7.52 8.38
CA VAL A 66 -12.81 8.07 9.06
C VAL A 66 -13.88 8.50 8.06
N LYS A 67 -15.14 8.39 8.47
CA LYS A 67 -16.27 8.74 7.62
C LYS A 67 -16.28 10.20 7.15
N ASP A 68 -16.58 10.36 5.86
CA ASP A 68 -16.63 11.65 5.14
C ASP A 68 -15.31 12.43 5.16
N LEU A 69 -14.16 11.73 5.28
CA LEU A 69 -12.85 12.38 5.19
C LEU A 69 -12.68 13.12 3.86
N ASP A 70 -13.17 12.54 2.76
CA ASP A 70 -13.17 13.11 1.41
C ASP A 70 -13.88 14.48 1.30
N LYS A 71 -14.86 14.73 2.16
CA LYS A 71 -15.67 15.97 2.19
C LYS A 71 -15.18 16.97 3.23
N LYS A 72 -14.64 16.47 4.35
CA LYS A 72 -14.28 17.28 5.52
C LYS A 72 -12.80 17.66 5.53
N ALA A 73 -11.93 16.89 4.90
CA ALA A 73 -10.52 17.23 4.78
C ALA A 73 -10.35 18.47 3.89
N GLN A 74 -9.40 19.32 4.28
CA GLN A 74 -9.02 20.50 3.50
C GLN A 74 -7.63 20.29 2.94
N ILE A 75 -7.51 20.20 1.62
CA ILE A 75 -6.21 20.12 0.95
C ILE A 75 -5.55 21.50 1.03
N VAL A 76 -4.36 21.55 1.62
CA VAL A 76 -3.59 22.78 1.87
C VAL A 76 -2.54 23.00 0.79
N LYS A 77 -1.90 21.91 0.33
CA LYS A 77 -0.81 21.97 -0.65
C LYS A 77 -0.82 20.71 -1.52
N SER A 78 -0.48 20.87 -2.80
CA SER A 78 -0.25 19.79 -3.74
C SER A 78 1.04 20.05 -4.52
N GLU A 79 1.90 19.04 -4.62
CA GLU A 79 3.18 19.11 -5.34
C GLU A 79 3.37 17.88 -6.21
N PHE A 80 3.95 18.04 -7.39
CA PHE A 80 4.31 16.95 -8.28
C PHE A 80 5.81 16.75 -8.31
N TYR A 81 6.26 15.50 -8.21
CA TYR A 81 7.67 15.16 -8.40
C TYR A 81 7.86 13.69 -8.75
N TYR A 82 9.00 13.39 -9.35
CA TYR A 82 9.50 12.04 -9.59
C TYR A 82 10.40 11.59 -8.45
N PHE A 83 9.95 10.59 -7.70
CA PHE A 83 10.70 10.02 -6.59
C PHE A 83 11.58 8.84 -7.06
N PRO A 84 12.89 8.85 -6.77
CA PRO A 84 13.77 7.77 -7.17
C PRO A 84 13.67 6.58 -6.22
N VAL A 85 13.59 5.39 -6.78
CA VAL A 85 13.68 4.11 -6.05
C VAL A 85 14.69 3.18 -6.71
N TRP A 86 15.41 2.44 -5.89
CA TRP A 86 16.18 1.29 -6.32
C TRP A 86 15.23 0.11 -6.54
N TYR A 87 15.25 -0.40 -7.75
CA TYR A 87 14.50 -1.56 -8.22
C TYR A 87 15.44 -2.75 -8.33
N PHE A 88 15.07 -3.86 -7.71
CA PHE A 88 15.79 -5.12 -7.78
C PHE A 88 14.85 -6.23 -8.22
N LYS A 89 15.19 -6.92 -9.31
CA LYS A 89 14.47 -8.07 -9.80
C LYS A 89 15.25 -9.33 -9.47
N THR A 90 14.67 -10.20 -8.65
CA THR A 90 15.24 -11.50 -8.30
C THR A 90 14.59 -12.61 -9.11
N LYS A 91 15.36 -13.65 -9.42
CA LYS A 91 14.84 -14.92 -9.96
C LYS A 91 14.92 -15.97 -8.87
N ASP A 92 13.76 -16.35 -8.34
CA ASP A 92 13.65 -17.48 -7.42
C ASP A 92 12.93 -18.66 -8.11
N GLY A 93 12.88 -19.82 -7.44
CA GLY A 93 12.20 -21.01 -7.98
C GLY A 93 10.69 -20.84 -8.19
N SER A 94 10.08 -19.77 -7.64
CA SER A 94 8.66 -19.45 -7.77
C SER A 94 8.36 -18.37 -8.82
N GLY A 95 9.39 -17.71 -9.35
CA GLY A 95 9.28 -16.75 -10.45
C GLY A 95 10.14 -15.50 -10.27
N ASP A 96 9.82 -14.47 -11.05
CA ASP A 96 10.42 -13.16 -10.93
C ASP A 96 9.78 -12.41 -9.74
N LYS A 97 10.58 -11.92 -8.81
CA LYS A 97 10.12 -11.11 -7.67
C LYS A 97 10.83 -9.76 -7.60
N ILE A 98 10.05 -8.70 -7.41
CA ILE A 98 10.50 -7.31 -7.40
C ILE A 98 10.61 -6.80 -5.96
N TYR A 99 11.72 -6.15 -5.67
CA TYR A 99 11.98 -5.46 -4.41
C TYR A 99 12.32 -3.99 -4.68
N LEU A 100 11.73 -3.10 -3.90
CA LEU A 100 11.94 -1.66 -3.99
C LEU A 100 12.60 -1.13 -2.71
N GLN A 101 13.62 -0.29 -2.87
CA GLN A 101 14.19 0.50 -1.79
C GLN A 101 14.19 1.98 -2.18
N PRO A 102 13.83 2.91 -1.27
CA PRO A 102 13.93 4.34 -1.53
C PRO A 102 15.36 4.72 -1.89
N ALA A 103 15.53 5.55 -2.93
CA ALA A 103 16.83 6.10 -3.30
C ALA A 103 17.01 7.54 -2.82
N ALA A 104 15.98 8.12 -2.19
CA ALA A 104 15.97 9.44 -1.58
C ALA A 104 15.29 9.40 -0.20
N SER A 105 15.58 10.39 0.64
CA SER A 105 14.85 10.61 1.89
C SER A 105 13.36 10.91 1.63
N THR A 106 12.46 10.25 2.37
CA THR A 106 11.00 10.46 2.26
C THR A 106 10.33 10.42 3.62
N SER A 107 9.29 11.23 3.80
CA SER A 107 8.39 11.17 4.96
C SER A 107 7.39 10.03 4.88
N VAL A 108 7.20 9.44 3.69
CA VAL A 108 6.23 8.37 3.43
C VAL A 108 6.93 7.06 3.17
N SER A 109 7.02 6.18 4.17
CA SER A 109 7.75 4.90 4.09
C SER A 109 7.01 3.84 3.25
N GLU A 110 5.71 4.05 3.06
CA GLU A 110 4.78 3.12 2.46
C GLU A 110 5.04 2.92 0.97
N ILE A 111 5.84 3.79 0.36
CA ILE A 111 6.33 3.67 -1.03
C ILE A 111 7.02 2.31 -1.26
N LYS A 112 7.59 1.66 -0.23
CA LYS A 112 8.17 0.31 -0.35
C LYS A 112 7.17 -0.77 -0.76
N LYS A 113 5.87 -0.55 -0.54
CA LYS A 113 4.78 -1.48 -0.90
C LYS A 113 4.28 -1.27 -2.33
N LEU A 114 4.89 -0.34 -3.06
CA LEU A 114 4.49 0.00 -4.41
C LEU A 114 4.65 -1.18 -5.35
N GLN A 115 3.69 -1.33 -6.26
CA GLN A 115 3.71 -2.34 -7.30
C GLN A 115 3.91 -1.66 -8.65
N ILE A 116 5.00 -2.00 -9.33
CA ILE A 116 5.29 -1.49 -10.67
C ILE A 116 4.67 -2.48 -11.67
N PRO A 117 3.70 -2.06 -12.51
CA PRO A 117 3.13 -2.93 -13.52
C PRO A 117 4.15 -3.24 -14.61
N ALA A 118 4.04 -4.43 -15.21
CA ALA A 118 4.87 -4.83 -16.33
C ALA A 118 4.70 -3.85 -17.51
N GLY A 119 5.81 -3.48 -18.16
CA GLY A 119 5.81 -2.54 -19.28
C GLY A 119 5.65 -1.06 -18.92
N ALA A 120 5.56 -0.71 -17.63
CA ALA A 120 5.48 0.70 -17.19
C ALA A 120 6.83 1.43 -17.23
N LEU A 121 7.93 0.68 -17.13
CA LEU A 121 9.29 1.20 -17.14
C LEU A 121 9.62 1.73 -18.54
N LYS A 122 10.10 2.97 -18.62
CA LYS A 122 10.69 3.56 -19.82
C LYS A 122 12.08 4.07 -19.50
N PHE A 123 13.01 4.00 -20.45
CA PHE A 123 14.34 4.58 -20.23
C PHE A 123 14.23 6.07 -19.88
N TYR A 124 14.95 6.46 -18.85
CA TYR A 124 15.07 7.85 -18.48
C TYR A 124 15.86 8.61 -19.55
N ASP A 125 15.36 9.77 -19.95
CA ASP A 125 16.04 10.72 -20.81
C ASP A 125 16.08 12.08 -20.11
N LYS A 126 17.30 12.56 -19.86
CA LYS A 126 17.59 13.82 -19.19
C LYS A 126 17.09 15.03 -19.98
N ASN A 127 17.01 14.94 -21.31
CA ASN A 127 16.62 16.08 -22.15
C ASN A 127 15.10 16.28 -22.20
N VAL A 128 14.32 15.27 -21.79
CA VAL A 128 12.85 15.27 -21.91
C VAL A 128 12.18 15.79 -20.64
N HIS A 129 12.82 15.64 -19.48
CA HIS A 129 12.21 15.93 -18.18
C HIS A 129 12.87 17.13 -17.52
N ASN A 130 12.05 17.94 -16.85
CA ASN A 130 12.53 19.10 -16.10
C ASN A 130 13.27 18.63 -14.83
N ASP A 131 14.56 19.00 -14.71
CA ASP A 131 15.40 18.65 -13.56
C ASP A 131 14.79 19.07 -12.21
N HIS A 132 13.91 20.08 -12.18
CA HIS A 132 13.25 20.54 -10.95
C HIS A 132 12.16 19.60 -10.42
N GLU A 133 11.58 18.77 -11.28
CA GLU A 133 10.55 17.79 -10.87
C GLU A 133 11.18 16.46 -10.45
N ILE A 134 12.48 16.27 -10.67
CA ILE A 134 13.17 15.01 -10.39
C ILE A 134 13.94 15.13 -9.09
N VAL A 135 13.53 14.34 -8.10
CA VAL A 135 14.28 14.22 -6.85
C VAL A 135 15.56 13.45 -7.14
N LYS A 136 16.70 14.05 -6.77
CA LYS A 136 18.02 13.43 -6.92
C LYS A 136 18.19 12.32 -5.89
N PRO A 137 18.72 11.15 -6.27
CA PRO A 137 19.01 10.11 -5.30
C PRO A 137 20.15 10.54 -4.36
N ASP A 138 19.93 10.38 -3.05
CA ASP A 138 20.93 10.60 -2.00
C ASP A 138 21.45 9.26 -1.42
N VAL A 139 20.72 8.15 -1.65
CA VAL A 139 21.10 6.80 -1.25
C VAL A 139 21.85 6.11 -2.39
N LEU A 140 23.09 5.69 -2.11
CA LEU A 140 23.92 4.95 -3.04
C LEU A 140 23.43 3.51 -3.27
N TYR A 141 23.81 2.94 -4.41
CA TYR A 141 23.45 1.58 -4.81
C TYR A 141 23.88 0.52 -3.77
N ASP A 142 25.12 0.57 -3.29
CA ASP A 142 25.65 -0.38 -2.31
C ASP A 142 24.88 -0.35 -0.98
N SER A 143 24.43 0.84 -0.56
CA SER A 143 23.56 1.02 0.61
C SER A 143 22.21 0.33 0.41
N ALA A 144 21.62 0.48 -0.78
CA ALA A 144 20.36 -0.17 -1.12
C ALA A 144 20.49 -1.69 -1.21
N GLN A 145 21.61 -2.21 -1.74
CA GLN A 145 21.93 -3.64 -1.70
C GLN A 145 22.06 -4.16 -0.26
N SER A 146 22.73 -3.41 0.61
CA SER A 146 22.88 -3.77 2.03
C SER A 146 21.51 -3.86 2.73
N TRP A 147 20.59 -2.94 2.45
CA TRP A 147 19.22 -2.99 2.98
C TRP A 147 18.40 -4.14 2.41
N LEU A 148 18.57 -4.45 1.13
CA LEU A 148 17.93 -5.58 0.48
C LEU A 148 18.40 -6.90 1.13
N GLN A 149 19.70 -7.05 1.34
CA GLN A 149 20.29 -8.20 2.04
C GLN A 149 19.79 -8.30 3.49
N GLY A 150 19.72 -7.17 4.21
CA GLY A 150 19.13 -7.10 5.55
C GLY A 150 17.64 -7.48 5.61
N SER A 151 16.94 -7.43 4.48
CA SER A 151 15.54 -7.90 4.34
C SER A 151 15.45 -9.41 4.07
N GLY A 152 16.58 -10.13 4.06
CA GLY A 152 16.66 -11.57 3.85
C GLY A 152 16.80 -12.00 2.39
N VAL A 153 17.07 -11.09 1.46
CA VAL A 153 17.24 -11.40 0.04
C VAL A 153 18.71 -11.75 -0.25
N ASN A 154 18.94 -12.87 -0.93
CA ASN A 154 20.28 -13.22 -1.41
C ASN A 154 20.61 -12.40 -2.67
N LEU A 155 21.66 -11.58 -2.60
CA LEU A 155 22.10 -10.72 -3.71
C LEU A 155 22.50 -11.50 -4.96
N ASP A 156 22.96 -12.75 -4.83
CA ASP A 156 23.30 -13.62 -5.97
C ASP A 156 22.09 -13.97 -6.84
N THR A 157 20.88 -13.85 -6.29
CA THR A 157 19.62 -14.11 -7.00
C THR A 157 19.11 -12.89 -7.76
N VAL A 158 19.74 -11.71 -7.57
CA VAL A 158 19.39 -10.49 -8.28
C VAL A 158 19.79 -10.64 -9.74
N SER A 159 18.78 -10.65 -10.60
CA SER A 159 18.91 -10.80 -12.05
C SER A 159 19.00 -9.46 -12.78
N GLU A 160 18.51 -8.39 -12.16
CA GLU A 160 18.50 -7.03 -12.71
C GLU A 160 18.40 -5.99 -11.60
N ALA A 161 19.07 -4.85 -11.78
CA ALA A 161 18.97 -3.69 -10.91
C ALA A 161 18.74 -2.40 -11.71
N ALA A 162 17.94 -1.49 -11.19
CA ALA A 162 17.67 -0.20 -11.81
C ALA A 162 17.41 0.93 -10.81
N LEU A 163 17.70 2.16 -11.21
CA LEU A 163 17.17 3.37 -10.60
C LEU A 163 15.90 3.76 -11.35
N VAL A 164 14.76 3.80 -10.67
CA VAL A 164 13.44 4.09 -11.27
C VAL A 164 12.87 5.37 -10.67
N HIS A 165 12.51 6.31 -11.53
CA HIS A 165 11.79 7.52 -11.14
C HIS A 165 10.28 7.33 -11.24
N ILE A 166 9.60 7.42 -10.12
CA ILE A 166 8.15 7.19 -10.01
C ILE A 166 7.42 8.52 -9.83
N PRO A 167 6.41 8.83 -10.66
CA PRO A 167 5.69 10.10 -10.55
C PRO A 167 4.73 10.08 -9.36
N PHE A 168 4.79 11.10 -8.52
CA PHE A 168 3.90 11.27 -7.38
C PHE A 168 3.30 12.67 -7.35
N TYR A 169 2.03 12.71 -6.94
CA TYR A 169 1.42 13.91 -6.37
C TYR A 169 1.41 13.79 -4.85
N GLN A 170 2.10 14.70 -4.17
CA GLN A 170 2.09 14.82 -2.72
C GLN A 170 1.05 15.83 -2.28
N PHE A 171 0.09 15.37 -1.50
CA PHE A 171 -0.96 16.20 -0.92
C PHE A 171 -0.73 16.37 0.58
N HIS A 172 -0.74 17.62 1.01
CA HIS A 172 -0.87 17.97 2.42
C HIS A 172 -2.31 18.38 2.69
N TYR A 173 -2.95 17.77 3.68
CA TYR A 173 -4.34 18.08 4.02
C TYR A 173 -4.55 18.14 5.53
N ASN A 174 -5.52 18.94 5.95
CA ASN A 174 -5.89 19.10 7.33
C ASN A 174 -7.21 18.39 7.63
N PHE A 175 -7.28 17.71 8.77
CA PHE A 175 -8.50 17.12 9.29
C PHE A 175 -8.46 17.07 10.82
N GLY A 176 -9.54 17.53 11.48
CA GLY A 176 -9.64 17.49 12.95
C GLY A 176 -8.53 18.27 13.67
N GLY A 177 -8.06 19.37 13.09
CA GLY A 177 -6.98 20.19 13.65
C GLY A 177 -5.56 19.61 13.49
N GLN A 178 -5.41 18.49 12.77
CA GLN A 178 -4.12 17.86 12.48
C GLN A 178 -3.82 17.90 10.99
N SER A 179 -2.53 17.94 10.64
CA SER A 179 -2.04 17.89 9.26
C SER A 179 -1.54 16.50 8.90
N TYR A 180 -1.85 16.07 7.69
CA TYR A 180 -1.52 14.76 7.16
C TYR A 180 -0.89 14.89 5.78
N THR A 181 -0.13 13.87 5.39
CA THR A 181 0.48 13.76 4.06
C THR A 181 0.07 12.44 3.41
N ALA A 182 -0.34 12.53 2.15
CA ALA A 182 -0.60 11.39 1.30
C ALA A 182 0.08 11.57 -0.06
N LEU A 183 0.63 10.49 -0.59
CA LEU A 183 1.17 10.44 -1.95
C LEU A 183 0.21 9.68 -2.84
N VAL A 184 -0.13 10.27 -3.98
CA VAL A 184 -0.85 9.58 -5.05
C VAL A 184 0.16 9.26 -6.15
N GLU A 185 0.37 7.98 -6.39
CA GLU A 185 1.23 7.52 -7.48
C GLU A 185 0.54 7.78 -8.82
N ALA A 186 1.20 8.54 -9.68
CA ALA A 186 0.54 9.19 -10.81
C ALA A 186 0.45 8.31 -12.07
N SER A 187 0.88 7.05 -12.04
CA SER A 187 0.62 6.10 -13.13
C SER A 187 -0.55 5.15 -12.85
N SER A 188 -0.75 4.71 -11.60
CA SER A 188 -1.79 3.77 -11.15
C SER A 188 -2.92 4.42 -10.34
N GLY A 189 -2.66 5.58 -9.72
CA GLY A 189 -3.63 6.27 -8.85
C GLY A 189 -3.68 5.71 -7.43
N GLN A 190 -2.79 4.78 -7.08
CA GLN A 190 -2.70 4.22 -5.74
C GLN A 190 -2.20 5.28 -4.74
N VAL A 191 -2.78 5.25 -3.53
CA VAL A 191 -2.48 6.22 -2.47
C VAL A 191 -1.65 5.58 -1.37
N TYR A 192 -0.59 6.27 -0.95
CA TYR A 192 0.34 5.86 0.10
C TYR A 192 0.39 6.93 1.20
N SER A 193 0.23 6.51 2.45
CA SER A 193 0.27 7.41 3.61
C SER A 193 0.63 6.60 4.85
N ASN A 194 1.53 7.12 5.69
CA ASN A 194 1.91 6.43 6.94
C ASN A 194 0.91 6.69 8.05
N ILE A 195 0.46 7.95 8.14
CA ILE A 195 -0.43 8.43 9.19
C ILE A 195 -1.59 9.11 8.50
N TYR A 196 -2.78 8.63 8.78
CA TYR A 196 -4.02 9.18 8.26
C TYR A 196 -5.13 9.04 9.32
N PRO A 197 -6.23 9.81 9.20
CA PRO A 197 -7.40 9.66 10.05
C PRO A 197 -8.05 8.29 9.81
N ALA A 198 -7.63 7.28 10.56
CA ALA A 198 -8.13 5.91 10.43
C ALA A 198 -9.46 5.75 11.19
N LYS A 199 -10.30 4.85 10.67
CA LYS A 199 -11.55 4.47 11.32
C LYS A 199 -11.27 3.80 12.67
N SER A 200 -11.90 4.26 13.75
CA SER A 200 -11.73 3.64 15.08
C SER A 200 -12.53 2.35 15.20
N GLU A 201 -11.87 1.21 15.35
CA GLU A 201 -12.54 -0.08 15.62
C GLU A 201 -12.87 -0.29 17.10
N ALA A 202 -12.31 0.52 18.01
CA ALA A 202 -12.45 0.33 19.45
C ALA A 202 -13.91 0.29 19.92
N PRO A 203 -14.83 1.17 19.45
CA PRO A 203 -16.24 1.09 19.82
C PRO A 203 -16.90 -0.24 19.46
N PHE A 204 -16.54 -0.83 18.30
CA PHE A 204 -17.05 -2.13 17.89
C PHE A 204 -16.47 -3.27 18.74
N ARG A 205 -15.18 -3.20 19.09
CA ARG A 205 -14.53 -4.19 19.99
C ARG A 205 -15.13 -4.15 21.40
N ILE A 206 -15.42 -2.96 21.93
CA ILE A 206 -16.09 -2.80 23.23
C ILE A 206 -17.51 -3.33 23.15
N LEU A 207 -18.28 -2.97 22.11
CA LEU A 207 -19.63 -3.47 21.93
C LEU A 207 -19.66 -5.00 21.81
N PHE A 208 -18.69 -5.59 21.10
CA PHE A 208 -18.54 -7.03 21.00
C PHE A 208 -18.31 -7.68 22.37
N GLY A 209 -17.39 -7.14 23.18
CA GLY A 209 -17.14 -7.59 24.55
C GLY A 209 -18.38 -7.47 25.46
N LEU A 210 -19.09 -6.33 25.39
CA LEU A 210 -20.34 -6.11 26.13
C LEU A 210 -21.44 -7.08 25.70
N SER A 211 -21.52 -7.40 24.40
CA SER A 211 -22.49 -8.35 23.88
C SER A 211 -22.23 -9.75 24.44
N ILE A 212 -20.98 -10.21 24.43
CA ILE A 212 -20.60 -11.50 25.05
C ILE A 212 -21.01 -11.53 26.52
N ALA A 213 -20.64 -10.52 27.30
CA ALA A 213 -20.98 -10.46 28.71
C ALA A 213 -22.50 -10.47 28.94
N ALA A 214 -23.27 -9.70 28.16
CA ALA A 214 -24.72 -9.63 28.27
C ALA A 214 -25.38 -10.99 28.00
N PHE A 215 -24.96 -11.71 26.95
CA PHE A 215 -25.52 -13.03 26.64
C PHE A 215 -25.13 -14.10 27.66
N VAL A 216 -23.90 -14.06 28.19
CA VAL A 216 -23.47 -14.96 29.28
C VAL A 216 -24.28 -14.72 30.54
N ILE A 217 -24.43 -13.46 30.98
CA ILE A 217 -25.23 -13.10 32.16
C ILE A 217 -26.70 -13.53 31.96
N THR A 218 -27.25 -13.28 30.78
CA THR A 218 -28.63 -13.68 30.45
C THR A 218 -28.79 -15.20 30.49
N SER A 219 -27.83 -15.97 29.96
CA SER A 219 -27.83 -17.43 30.08
C SER A 219 -27.86 -17.87 31.54
N VAL A 220 -26.96 -17.34 32.38
CA VAL A 220 -26.89 -17.71 33.80
C VAL A 220 -28.21 -17.40 34.50
N ILE A 221 -28.81 -16.23 34.25
CA ILE A 221 -30.13 -15.87 34.82
C ILE A 221 -31.22 -16.84 34.37
N CYS A 222 -31.28 -17.20 33.09
CA CYS A 222 -32.27 -18.15 32.57
C CYS A 222 -32.12 -19.55 33.19
N TYR A 223 -30.88 -20.05 33.37
CA TYR A 223 -30.67 -21.32 34.07
C TYR A 223 -31.05 -21.23 35.54
N VAL A 224 -30.68 -20.16 36.25
CA VAL A 224 -31.07 -19.96 37.65
C VAL A 224 -32.60 -19.94 37.77
N LEU A 225 -33.31 -19.23 36.90
CA LEU A 225 -34.78 -19.22 36.88
C LEU A 225 -35.38 -20.60 36.57
N GLY A 226 -34.80 -21.34 35.62
CA GLY A 226 -35.24 -22.70 35.30
C GLY A 226 -35.17 -23.64 36.51
N PHE A 227 -34.07 -23.59 37.26
CA PHE A 227 -33.88 -24.39 38.48
C PHE A 227 -34.71 -23.89 39.69
N VAL A 228 -35.14 -22.63 39.70
CA VAL A 228 -36.03 -22.09 40.75
C VAL A 228 -37.48 -22.48 40.51
N LEU A 229 -37.89 -22.62 39.25
CA LEU A 229 -39.28 -22.87 38.87
C LEU A 229 -39.65 -24.37 38.77
N ASN A 230 -38.67 -25.26 38.70
CA ASN A 230 -38.90 -26.70 38.50
C ASN A 230 -38.00 -27.53 39.41
N ASP A 231 -38.55 -28.59 39.98
CA ASP A 231 -37.83 -29.50 40.88
C ASP A 231 -37.04 -30.59 40.13
N SER A 232 -37.45 -30.92 38.89
CA SER A 232 -36.76 -31.91 38.06
C SER A 232 -35.70 -31.24 37.18
N MET A 233 -34.53 -31.89 37.06
CA MET A 233 -33.41 -31.38 36.27
C MET A 233 -33.76 -31.22 34.78
N GLU A 234 -34.53 -32.16 34.23
CA GLU A 234 -34.92 -32.14 32.82
C GLU A 234 -35.88 -30.98 32.49
N GLU A 235 -36.89 -30.75 33.34
CA GLU A 235 -37.82 -29.62 33.17
C GLU A 235 -37.13 -28.27 33.41
N ALA A 236 -36.21 -28.19 34.37
CA ALA A 236 -35.43 -26.98 34.63
C ALA A 236 -34.55 -26.58 33.43
N LEU A 237 -33.91 -27.55 32.77
CA LEU A 237 -33.09 -27.30 31.58
C LEU A 237 -33.96 -26.86 30.38
N LEU A 238 -35.09 -27.54 30.15
CA LEU A 238 -36.01 -27.20 29.06
C LEU A 238 -36.62 -25.81 29.22
N THR A 239 -37.06 -25.48 30.43
CA THR A 239 -37.61 -24.14 30.74
C THR A 239 -36.56 -23.05 30.62
N ALA A 240 -35.32 -23.30 31.05
CA ALA A 240 -34.21 -22.36 30.89
C ALA A 240 -33.90 -22.06 29.41
N GLU A 241 -33.81 -23.07 28.55
CA GLU A 241 -33.59 -22.87 27.11
C GLU A 241 -34.76 -22.14 26.44
N PHE A 242 -36.00 -22.45 26.84
CA PHE A 242 -37.18 -21.75 26.34
C PHE A 242 -37.12 -20.25 26.66
N PHE A 243 -36.87 -19.87 27.93
CA PHE A 243 -36.76 -18.47 28.33
C PHE A 243 -35.59 -17.76 27.65
N LYS A 244 -34.47 -18.46 27.46
CA LYS A 244 -33.25 -17.92 26.86
C LYS A 244 -33.47 -17.44 25.42
N ILE A 245 -34.30 -18.12 24.62
CA ILE A 245 -34.64 -17.67 23.25
C ILE A 245 -35.25 -16.27 23.27
N PHE A 246 -36.24 -16.04 24.13
CA PHE A 246 -36.90 -14.73 24.24
C PHE A 246 -36.00 -13.68 24.89
N ALA A 247 -35.26 -14.05 25.94
CA ALA A 247 -34.36 -13.16 26.63
C ALA A 247 -33.23 -12.68 25.70
N TYR A 248 -32.69 -13.57 24.85
CA TYR A 248 -31.70 -13.21 23.84
C TYR A 248 -32.28 -12.26 22.80
N GLY A 249 -33.50 -12.52 22.33
CA GLY A 249 -34.21 -11.59 21.46
C GLY A 249 -34.28 -10.19 22.07
N LEU A 250 -34.71 -10.09 23.32
CA LEU A 250 -34.87 -8.81 24.03
C LEU A 250 -33.53 -8.09 24.27
N VAL A 251 -32.47 -8.82 24.65
CA VAL A 251 -31.13 -8.27 24.88
C VAL A 251 -30.45 -7.83 23.57
N SER A 252 -30.75 -8.51 22.46
CA SER A 252 -30.15 -8.18 21.16
C SER A 252 -30.59 -6.82 20.61
N VAL A 253 -31.84 -6.40 20.88
CA VAL A 253 -32.40 -5.13 20.36
C VAL A 253 -31.57 -3.90 20.76
N PRO A 254 -31.28 -3.64 22.06
CA PRO A 254 -30.46 -2.49 22.44
C PRO A 254 -29.01 -2.58 21.94
N LEU A 255 -28.45 -3.80 21.83
CA LEU A 255 -27.10 -4.00 21.27
C LEU A 255 -27.05 -3.63 19.78
N ILE A 256 -28.06 -4.02 18.99
CA ILE A 256 -28.19 -3.64 17.57
C ILE A 256 -28.37 -2.13 17.42
N VAL A 257 -29.20 -1.51 18.26
CA VAL A 257 -29.40 -0.05 18.25
C VAL A 257 -28.08 0.68 18.57
N MET A 258 -27.32 0.22 19.58
CA MET A 258 -25.99 0.76 19.87
C MET A 258 -25.03 0.58 18.68
N ALA A 259 -24.99 -0.60 18.05
CA ALA A 259 -24.17 -0.87 16.86
C ALA A 259 -24.47 0.13 15.73
N TYR A 260 -25.75 0.40 15.48
CA TYR A 260 -26.19 1.36 14.47
C TYR A 260 -25.69 2.78 14.74
N PHE A 261 -25.80 3.26 15.99
CA PHE A 261 -25.32 4.59 16.36
C PHE A 261 -23.79 4.71 16.30
N ILE A 262 -23.06 3.66 16.67
CA ILE A 262 -21.60 3.60 16.51
C ILE A 262 -21.24 3.69 15.03
N ALA A 263 -21.83 2.86 14.17
CA ALA A 263 -21.58 2.86 12.73
C ALA A 263 -21.93 4.19 12.04
N LYS A 264 -22.89 4.95 12.60
CA LYS A 264 -23.24 6.27 12.07
C LYS A 264 -22.16 7.32 12.34
N LYS A 265 -21.48 7.23 13.50
CA LYS A 265 -20.51 8.21 14.00
C LYS A 265 -19.06 7.94 13.58
N VAL A 266 -18.69 6.67 13.44
CA VAL A 266 -17.33 6.21 13.11
C VAL A 266 -17.17 6.04 11.60
#